data_AF-A0A953G9D7-F1
#
_entry.id   AF-A0A953G9D7-F1
#
_cell.length_a   1.000
_cell.length_b   1.000
_cell.length_c   1.000
_cell.angle_alpha   90.00
_cell.angle_beta   90.00
_cell.angle_gamma   90.00
#
_symmetry.space_group_name_H-M   'P 1'
#
loop_
_entity.id
_entity.type
_entity.pdbx_description
1 polymer ?
#
loop_
_entity_poly.entity_id
_entity_poly.type
_entity_poly.pdbx_seq_one_letter_code
_entity_poly.pdbx_strand_id
1 'polypeptide(L)'
;MEFNKPPKLDHKKYSTVSSMLLFKNLPFLFVLCLLGLFYIANVHYAEKNMKKSQVLLDELKEIKWDYWTLKSGILYNSTESQISKKVSSQDILIRKEAPLKLVQVEN
;
A
#
# COMPACT_ATOMS: atom_id res chain seq x y z
N MET A 1 19.17 -69.51 31.65
CA MET A 1 18.61 -68.27 31.08
C MET A 1 19.77 -67.30 30.85
N GLU A 2 20.42 -67.39 29.69
CA GLU A 2 21.40 -66.39 29.28
C GLU A 2 20.66 -65.29 28.52
N PHE A 3 20.63 -64.10 29.12
CA PHE A 3 20.14 -62.90 28.44
C PHE A 3 21.11 -62.55 27.31
N ASN A 4 20.65 -62.72 26.07
CA ASN A 4 21.31 -62.20 24.88
C ASN A 4 21.46 -60.67 25.03
N LYS A 5 22.67 -60.23 25.36
CA LYS A 5 23.00 -58.82 25.52
C LYS A 5 22.82 -58.14 24.16
N PRO A 6 22.08 -57.02 24.07
CA PRO A 6 21.78 -56.41 22.79
C PRO A 6 23.07 -56.04 22.04
N PRO A 7 23.06 -56.13 20.69
CA PRO A 7 24.22 -55.82 19.86
C PRO A 7 24.71 -54.41 20.20
N LYS A 8 26.02 -54.28 20.50
CA LYS A 8 26.62 -52.99 20.87
C LYS A 8 26.46 -52.02 19.70
N LEU A 9 25.68 -50.95 19.89
CA LEU A 9 25.54 -49.90 18.89
C LEU A 9 26.88 -49.19 18.69
N ASP A 10 27.41 -49.27 17.47
CA ASP A 10 28.64 -48.61 17.06
C ASP A 10 28.39 -47.12 16.80
N HIS A 11 28.58 -46.31 17.84
CA HIS A 11 28.47 -44.85 17.85
C HIS A 11 29.38 -44.16 16.83
N LYS A 12 30.44 -44.83 16.37
CA LYS A 12 31.38 -44.28 15.38
C LYS A 12 30.78 -44.28 13.98
N LYS A 13 29.91 -45.25 13.65
CA LYS A 13 29.20 -45.32 12.36
C LYS A 13 28.13 -44.25 12.20
N TYR A 14 27.35 -43.96 13.24
CA TYR A 14 26.27 -42.97 13.15
C TYR A 14 26.80 -41.54 13.12
N SER A 15 27.94 -41.28 13.76
CA SER A 15 28.63 -39.99 13.72
C SER A 15 29.14 -39.64 12.31
N THR A 16 29.77 -40.60 11.61
CA THR A 16 30.32 -40.35 10.27
C THR A 16 29.23 -40.17 9.22
N VAL A 17 28.15 -40.95 9.28
CA VAL A 17 27.00 -40.78 8.36
C VAL A 17 26.30 -39.44 8.57
N SER A 18 26.12 -39.02 9.83
CA SER A 18 25.56 -37.70 10.15
C SER A 18 26.44 -36.58 9.60
N SER A 19 27.76 -36.65 9.81
CA SER A 19 28.70 -35.65 9.28
C SER A 19 28.68 -35.58 7.75
N MET A 20 28.59 -36.72 7.06
CA MET A 20 28.52 -36.77 5.60
C MET A 20 27.24 -36.13 5.04
N LEU A 21 26.11 -36.32 5.74
CA LEU A 21 24.84 -35.68 5.37
C LEU A 21 24.85 -34.17 5.63
N LEU A 22 25.47 -33.72 6.73
CA LEU A 22 25.62 -32.31 7.05
C LEU A 22 26.48 -31.58 6.00
N PHE A 23 27.62 -32.17 5.61
CA PHE A 23 28.46 -31.58 4.55
C PHE A 23 27.75 -31.55 3.19
N LYS A 24 26.88 -32.53 2.89
CA LYS A 24 26.10 -32.55 1.64
C LYS A 24 25.02 -31.47 1.59
N ASN A 25 24.43 -31.11 2.73
CA ASN A 25 23.34 -30.14 2.84
C ASN A 25 23.80 -28.72 3.25
N LEU A 26 25.09 -28.55 3.56
CA LEU A 26 25.70 -27.26 3.88
C LEU A 26 25.42 -26.15 2.84
N PRO A 27 25.50 -26.36 1.51
CA PRO A 27 25.18 -25.32 0.54
C PRO A 27 23.71 -24.87 0.60
N PHE A 28 22.78 -25.77 0.95
CA PHE A 28 21.37 -25.44 1.11
C PHE A 28 21.13 -24.53 2.32
N LEU A 29 21.82 -24.80 3.44
CA LEU A 29 21.77 -23.94 4.63
C LEU A 29 22.33 -22.55 4.33
N PHE A 30 23.39 -22.45 3.52
CA PHE A 30 23.95 -21.18 3.09
C PHE A 30 22.96 -20.35 2.26
N VAL A 31 22.26 -20.97 1.32
CA VAL A 31 21.20 -20.30 0.54
C VAL A 31 20.09 -19.78 1.45
N LEU A 32 19.64 -20.56 2.43
CA LEU A 32 18.64 -20.12 3.41
C LEU A 32 19.12 -18.95 4.26
N CYS A 33 20.38 -19.00 4.71
CA CYS A 33 20.98 -17.93 5.50
C CYS A 33 21.09 -16.63 4.69
N LEU A 34 21.52 -16.73 3.44
CA LEU A 34 21.59 -15.60 2.50
C LEU A 34 20.20 -15.02 2.26
N LEU A 35 19.19 -15.87 2.02
CA LEU A 35 17.81 -15.44 1.83
C LEU A 35 17.24 -14.76 3.09
N GLY A 36 17.53 -15.30 4.26
CA GLY A 36 17.15 -14.70 5.55
C GLY A 36 17.78 -13.33 5.76
N LEU A 37 19.08 -13.19 5.48
CA LEU A 37 19.77 -11.90 5.57
C LEU A 37 19.21 -10.89 4.57
N PHE A 38 18.94 -11.33 3.34
CA PHE A 38 18.34 -10.50 2.30
C PHE A 38 16.92 -10.06 2.68
N TYR A 39 16.13 -10.93 3.31
CA TYR A 39 14.81 -10.61 3.81
C TYR A 39 14.85 -9.55 4.92
N ILE A 40 15.72 -9.73 5.93
CA ILE A 40 15.90 -8.77 7.02
C ILE A 40 16.33 -7.40 6.47
N ALA A 41 17.28 -7.40 5.51
CA ALA A 41 17.72 -6.19 4.85
C ALA A 41 16.54 -5.48 4.16
N ASN A 42 15.77 -6.18 3.33
CA ASN A 42 14.62 -5.59 2.63
C ASN A 42 13.54 -5.04 3.57
N VAL A 43 13.22 -5.76 4.65
CA VAL A 43 12.27 -5.29 5.67
C VAL A 43 12.73 -3.99 6.31
N HIS A 44 14.02 -3.87 6.64
CA HIS A 44 14.55 -2.64 7.23
C HIS A 44 14.50 -1.44 6.28
N TYR A 45 14.68 -1.66 4.96
CA TYR A 45 14.48 -0.62 3.95
C TYR A 45 13.01 -0.23 3.81
N ALA A 46 12.09 -1.19 3.84
CA ALA A 46 10.66 -0.93 3.77
C ALA A 46 10.16 -0.11 4.96
N GLU A 47 10.64 -0.41 6.18
CA GLU A 47 10.25 0.32 7.40
C GLU A 47 10.63 1.81 7.33
N LYS A 48 11.82 2.13 6.81
CA LYS A 48 12.26 3.53 6.61
C LYS A 48 11.44 4.26 5.55
N ASN A 49 11.06 3.57 4.48
CA ASN A 49 10.24 4.14 3.40
C ASN A 49 8.79 4.37 3.86
N MET A 50 8.23 3.49 4.69
CA MET A 50 6.89 3.68 5.28
C MET A 50 6.80 4.96 6.10
N LYS A 51 7.82 5.26 6.93
CA LYS A 51 7.83 6.49 7.74
C LYS A 51 7.85 7.75 6.87
N LYS A 52 8.67 7.76 5.81
CA LYS A 52 8.70 8.89 4.85
C LYS A 52 7.40 9.02 4.07
N SER A 53 6.81 7.91 3.65
CA SER A 53 5.52 7.91 2.95
C SER A 53 4.40 8.45 3.83
N GLN A 54 4.41 8.17 5.13
CA GLN A 54 3.40 8.68 6.06
C GLN A 54 3.48 10.21 6.18
N VAL A 55 4.68 10.77 6.37
CA VAL A 55 4.88 12.23 6.43
C VAL A 55 4.43 12.91 5.13
N LEU A 56 4.80 12.34 3.98
CA LEU A 56 4.40 12.87 2.68
C LEU A 56 2.87 12.84 2.49
N LEU A 57 2.20 11.79 2.97
CA LEU A 57 0.74 11.68 2.92
C LEU A 57 0.05 12.73 3.81
N ASP A 58 0.64 13.05 4.96
CA ASP A 58 0.13 14.06 5.87
C ASP A 58 0.25 15.47 5.26
N GLU A 59 1.38 15.80 4.63
CA GLU A 59 1.56 17.06 3.87
C GLU A 59 0.56 17.18 2.70
N LEU A 60 0.34 16.08 1.96
CA LEU A 60 -0.61 16.04 0.84
C LEU A 60 -2.05 16.21 1.32
N LYS A 61 -2.37 15.76 2.54
CA LYS A 61 -3.68 15.93 3.16
C LYS A 61 -3.93 17.40 3.52
N GLU A 62 -2.94 18.10 4.07
CA GLU A 62 -3.03 19.53 4.38
C GLU A 62 -3.30 20.35 3.11
N ILE A 63 -2.49 20.16 2.06
CA ILE A 63 -2.67 20.86 0.78
C ILE A 63 -4.03 20.55 0.15
N LYS A 64 -4.50 19.30 0.24
CA LYS A 64 -5.84 18.93 -0.26
C LYS A 64 -6.94 19.68 0.50
N TRP A 65 -6.82 19.82 1.81
CA TRP A 65 -7.83 20.52 2.62
C TRP A 65 -8.00 21.97 2.19
N ASP A 66 -6.90 22.68 1.93
CA ASP A 66 -6.93 24.05 1.43
C ASP A 66 -7.61 24.14 0.06
N TYR A 67 -7.29 23.22 -0.85
CA TYR A 67 -7.93 23.14 -2.16
C TYR A 67 -9.44 22.91 -2.06
N TRP A 68 -9.88 21.94 -1.25
CA TRP A 68 -11.30 21.64 -1.09
C TRP A 68 -12.06 22.80 -0.44
N THR A 69 -11.43 23.48 0.53
CA THR A 69 -12.00 24.67 1.19
C THR A 69 -12.19 25.79 0.18
N LEU A 70 -11.15 26.13 -0.59
CA LEU A 70 -11.23 27.18 -1.61
C LEU A 70 -12.25 26.84 -2.70
N LYS A 71 -12.22 25.59 -3.20
CA LYS A 71 -13.16 25.09 -4.21
C LYS A 71 -14.60 25.13 -3.71
N SER A 72 -14.84 24.77 -2.45
CA SER A 72 -16.18 24.84 -1.86
C SER A 72 -16.67 26.29 -1.71
N GLY A 73 -15.78 27.22 -1.37
CA GLY A 73 -16.07 28.64 -1.33
C GLY A 73 -16.45 29.20 -2.70
N ILE A 74 -15.71 28.83 -3.76
CA ILE A 74 -16.06 29.20 -5.13
C ILE A 74 -17.41 28.58 -5.50
N LEU A 75 -17.60 27.28 -5.29
CA LEU A 75 -18.83 26.57 -5.65
C LEU A 75 -20.07 27.14 -4.92
N TYR A 76 -19.93 27.54 -3.65
CA TYR A 76 -20.99 28.20 -2.90
C TYR A 76 -21.39 29.53 -3.56
N ASN A 77 -20.40 30.34 -3.95
CA ASN A 77 -20.63 31.59 -4.67
C ASN A 77 -21.15 31.37 -6.10
N SER A 78 -20.78 30.24 -6.72
CA SER A 78 -21.20 29.82 -8.06
C SER A 78 -22.54 29.06 -8.06
N THR A 79 -23.13 28.81 -6.89
CA THR A 79 -24.40 28.11 -6.78
C THR A 79 -25.50 29.00 -7.36
N GLU A 80 -26.33 28.45 -8.24
CA GLU A 80 -27.37 29.19 -8.97
C GLU A 80 -28.29 30.00 -8.06
N SER A 81 -28.61 29.49 -6.86
CA SER A 81 -29.41 30.22 -5.86
C SER A 81 -28.70 31.46 -5.27
N GLN A 82 -27.38 31.40 -5.07
CA GLN A 82 -26.60 32.53 -4.56
C GLN A 82 -26.31 33.55 -5.66
N ILE A 83 -26.00 33.06 -6.87
CA ILE A 83 -25.92 33.89 -8.08
C ILE A 83 -27.26 34.60 -8.29
N SER A 84 -28.40 33.91 -8.21
CA SER A 84 -29.70 34.56 -8.44
C SER A 84 -29.99 35.65 -7.44
N LYS A 85 -29.62 35.48 -6.17
CA LYS A 85 -29.77 36.52 -5.14
C LYS A 85 -28.86 37.72 -5.38
N LYS A 86 -27.60 37.48 -5.76
CA LYS A 86 -26.60 38.54 -6.02
C LYS A 86 -26.89 39.31 -7.31
N VAL A 87 -27.47 38.62 -8.28
CA VAL A 87 -27.89 39.17 -9.56
C VAL A 87 -29.30 39.77 -9.47
N SER A 88 -30.19 39.38 -8.55
CA SER A 88 -31.47 40.09 -8.35
C SER A 88 -31.31 41.56 -7.93
N SER A 89 -30.17 41.94 -7.34
CA SER A 89 -29.82 43.35 -7.08
C SER A 89 -29.29 44.12 -8.31
N GLN A 90 -29.07 43.43 -9.43
CA GLN A 90 -28.57 43.98 -10.69
C GLN A 90 -29.53 43.52 -11.79
N ASP A 91 -30.45 44.36 -12.28
CA ASP A 91 -31.57 44.08 -13.22
C ASP A 91 -31.32 43.05 -14.36
N ILE A 92 -31.05 41.80 -14.02
CA ILE A 92 -30.64 40.72 -14.92
C ILE A 92 -31.53 39.53 -14.56
N LEU A 93 -32.43 39.19 -15.49
CA LEU A 93 -33.42 38.14 -15.31
C LEU A 93 -32.77 36.77 -15.55
N ILE A 94 -32.60 35.98 -14.49
CA ILE A 94 -32.16 34.59 -14.61
C ILE A 94 -33.36 33.71 -14.95
N ARG A 95 -33.26 33.01 -16.08
CA ARG A 95 -34.30 32.10 -16.58
C ARG A 95 -34.40 30.87 -15.67
N LYS A 96 -35.56 30.66 -15.03
CA LYS A 96 -35.84 29.52 -14.13
C LYS A 96 -36.13 28.20 -14.85
N GLU A 97 -36.17 28.23 -16.19
CA GLU A 97 -36.57 27.10 -17.02
C GLU A 97 -35.32 26.31 -17.43
N ALA A 98 -35.38 24.98 -17.32
CA ALA A 98 -34.30 24.10 -17.74
C ALA A 98 -33.93 24.35 -19.21
N PRO A 99 -32.62 24.36 -19.57
CA PRO A 99 -32.20 24.67 -20.92
C PRO A 99 -32.76 23.65 -21.92
N LEU A 100 -33.39 24.13 -22.98
CA LEU A 100 -33.91 23.30 -24.06
C LEU A 100 -32.72 22.65 -24.78
N LYS A 101 -32.62 21.32 -24.72
CA LYS A 101 -31.66 20.55 -25.51
C LYS A 101 -32.02 20.71 -26.98
N LEU A 102 -31.23 21.49 -27.72
CA LEU A 102 -31.33 21.53 -29.17
C LEU A 102 -30.86 20.18 -29.71
N VAL A 103 -31.80 19.34 -30.14
CA VAL A 103 -31.49 18.12 -30.88
C VAL A 103 -31.47 18.50 -32.34
N GLN A 104 -30.30 18.40 -32.97
CA GLN A 104 -30.15 18.62 -34.40
C GLN A 104 -30.84 17.45 -35.12
N VAL A 105 -31.95 17.74 -35.80
CA VAL A 105 -32.61 16.79 -36.69
C VAL A 105 -31.87 16.87 -38.02
N GLU A 106 -31.02 15.88 -38.30
CA GLU A 106 -30.47 15.66 -39.65
C GLU A 106 -31.61 15.27 -40.59
N ASN A 107 -31.59 15.86 -41.78
CA ASN A 107 -32.60 15.78 -42.83
C ASN A 107 -32.04 15.00 -44.02
#